data_AF-A0A852EZB0-F1
#
_entry.id   AF-A0A852EZB0-F1
#
_cell.length_a   1.000
_cell.length_b   1.000
_cell.length_c   1.000
_cell.angle_alpha   90.00
_cell.angle_beta   90.00
_cell.angle_gamma   90.00
#
_symmetry.space_group_name_H-M   'P 1'
#
loop_
_entity.id
_entity.type
_entity.pdbx_description
1 polymer ?
#
loop_
_entity_poly.entity_id
_entity_poly.type
_entity_poly.pdbx_seq_one_letter_code
_entity_poly.pdbx_strand_id
1 'polypeptide(L)'
;VEGTLHQDSGVLRVAVKTMKLAICSRGELEDFLSEAACMKEFDHPNVMKLIGEKGPPKSPQKYKKIPPKLPRKYKKIPPKLPRKY
;
A
#
# COMPACT_ATOMS: atom_id res chain seq x y z
N VAL A 1 9.74 -10.35 -1.56
CA VAL A 1 11.10 -9.78 -1.63
C VAL A 1 11.63 -9.76 -0.21
N GLU A 2 12.83 -10.27 -0.01
CA GLU A 2 13.52 -10.18 1.27
C GLU A 2 14.42 -8.94 1.28
N GLY A 3 14.61 -8.33 2.45
CA GLY A 3 15.47 -7.18 2.66
C GLY A 3 16.26 -7.28 3.95
N THR A 4 17.17 -6.34 4.14
CA THR A 4 18.07 -6.29 5.30
C THR A 4 17.91 -4.94 5.98
N LEU A 5 17.66 -4.95 7.29
CA LEU A 5 17.51 -3.76 8.12
C LEU A 5 18.67 -3.69 9.13
N HIS A 6 19.47 -2.64 9.07
CA HIS A 6 20.54 -2.39 10.03
C HIS A 6 19.99 -1.54 11.19
N GLN A 7 20.19 -2.00 12.43
CA GLN A 7 19.84 -1.32 13.67
C GLN A 7 21.01 -1.41 14.65
N ASP A 8 20.99 -0.62 15.72
CA ASP A 8 22.08 -0.60 16.72
C ASP A 8 22.30 -1.98 17.38
N SER A 9 21.26 -2.81 17.44
CA SER A 9 21.30 -4.18 17.96
C SER A 9 21.78 -5.23 16.95
N GLY A 10 21.99 -4.85 15.68
CA GLY A 10 22.49 -5.74 14.63
C GLY A 10 21.71 -5.66 13.32
N VAL A 11 21.80 -6.73 12.53
CA VAL A 11 21.22 -6.81 11.19
C VAL A 11 20.03 -7.77 11.19
N LEU A 12 18.85 -7.28 10.80
CA LEU A 12 17.62 -8.06 10.72
C LEU A 12 17.28 -8.40 9.26
N ARG A 13 16.94 -9.68 9.01
CA ARG A 13 16.33 -10.10 7.74
C ARG A 13 14.85 -9.78 7.82
N VAL A 14 14.34 -9.02 6.86
CA VAL A 14 12.97 -8.52 6.84
C VAL A 14 12.24 -8.89 5.56
N ALA A 15 10.95 -9.12 5.65
CA ALA A 15 10.11 -9.19 4.46
C ALA A 15 9.74 -7.78 4.01
N VAL A 16 9.95 -7.48 2.73
CA VAL A 16 9.51 -6.21 2.14
C VAL A 16 8.25 -6.47 1.32
N LYS A 17 7.14 -5.84 1.76
CA LYS A 17 5.88 -5.84 1.02
C LYS A 17 5.71 -4.52 0.29
N THR A 18 5.84 -4.57 -1.03
CA THR A 18 5.52 -3.42 -1.89
C THR A 18 4.05 -3.49 -2.29
N MET A 19 3.29 -2.45 -1.98
CA MET A 19 1.94 -2.28 -2.50
C MET A 19 2.03 -1.63 -3.88
N LYS A 20 1.40 -2.24 -4.90
CA LYS A 20 1.38 -1.72 -6.28
C LYS A 20 0.38 -0.57 -6.49
N LEU A 21 -0.31 -0.16 -5.43
CA LEU A 21 -1.27 0.93 -5.48
C LEU A 21 -0.52 2.26 -5.43
N ALA A 22 -0.83 3.15 -6.37
CA ALA A 22 -0.43 4.54 -6.25
C ALA A 22 -1.40 5.20 -5.27
N ILE A 23 -0.88 5.76 -4.18
CA ILE A 23 -1.66 6.64 -3.31
C ILE A 23 -1.90 7.94 -4.09
N CYS A 24 -3.15 8.19 -4.48
CA CYS A 24 -3.53 9.26 -5.39
C CYS A 24 -4.31 10.39 -4.70
N SER A 25 -4.70 10.19 -3.43
CA SER A 25 -5.45 11.16 -2.64
C SER A 25 -4.95 11.25 -1.19
N ARG A 26 -5.38 12.32 -0.51
CA ARG A 26 -5.11 12.52 0.91
C ARG A 26 -5.77 11.44 1.78
N GLY A 27 -7.01 11.06 1.48
CA GLY A 27 -7.72 10.02 2.23
C GLY A 27 -7.02 8.67 2.15
N GLU A 28 -6.61 8.25 0.94
CA GLU A 28 -5.84 7.01 0.77
C GLU A 28 -4.49 7.03 1.50
N LEU A 29 -3.87 8.20 1.63
CA LEU A 29 -2.65 8.35 2.43
C LEU A 29 -2.94 8.23 3.93
N GLU A 30 -4.01 8.88 4.41
CA GLU A 30 -4.44 8.82 5.80
C GLU A 30 -4.83 7.39 6.19
N ASP A 31 -5.54 6.66 5.32
CA ASP A 31 -5.89 5.26 5.51
C ASP A 31 -4.62 4.38 5.59
N PHE A 32 -3.70 4.54 4.64
CA PHE A 32 -2.41 3.81 4.65
C PHE A 32 -1.62 4.05 5.93
N LEU A 33 -1.51 5.31 6.37
CA LEU A 33 -0.78 5.68 7.57
C LEU A 33 -1.47 5.16 8.84
N SER A 34 -2.81 5.19 8.88
CA SER A 34 -3.59 4.71 10.02
C SER A 34 -3.44 3.19 10.19
N GLU A 35 -3.54 2.42 9.11
CA GLU A 35 -3.29 0.98 9.15
C GLU A 35 -1.86 0.66 9.60
N ALA A 36 -0.87 1.37 9.05
CA ALA A 36 0.54 1.19 9.44
C ALA A 36 0.78 1.51 10.92
N ALA A 37 0.14 2.56 11.46
CA ALA A 37 0.22 2.90 12.87
C ALA A 37 -0.34 1.78 13.75
N CYS A 38 -1.53 1.27 13.43
CA CYS A 38 -2.11 0.13 14.15
C CYS A 38 -1.19 -1.10 14.10
N MET A 39 -0.57 -1.39 12.94
CA MET A 39 0.32 -2.55 12.80
C MET A 39 1.62 -2.44 13.60
N LYS A 40 2.10 -1.23 13.89
CA LYS A 40 3.31 -1.02 14.70
C LYS A 40 3.11 -1.33 16.17
N GLU A 41 1.87 -1.22 16.66
CA GLU A 41 1.53 -1.44 18.06
C GLU A 41 1.39 -2.93 18.41
N PHE A 42 1.29 -3.81 17.41
CA PHE A 42 1.22 -5.24 17.65
C PHE A 42 2.56 -5.81 18.09
N ASP A 43 2.57 -6.36 19.31
CA ASP A 43 3.68 -7.14 19.85
C ASP A 43 3.14 -8.44 20.45
N HIS A 44 3.04 -9.48 19.61
CA HIS A 44 2.50 -10.77 20.00
C HIS A 44 3.16 -11.88 19.17
N PRO A 45 3.50 -13.06 19.74
CA PRO A 45 4.21 -14.13 19.04
C PRO A 45 3.53 -14.61 17.75
N ASN A 46 2.20 -14.51 17.68
CA ASN A 46 1.41 -14.95 16.52
C ASN A 46 1.01 -13.81 15.57
N VAL A 47 1.53 -12.60 15.77
CA VAL A 47 1.23 -11.44 14.92
C VAL A 47 2.53 -10.89 14.35
N MET A 48 2.59 -10.72 13.03
CA MET A 48 3.77 -10.15 12.39
C MET A 48 3.91 -8.67 12.78
N LYS A 49 5.10 -8.31 13.27
CA LYS A 49 5.43 -6.93 13.63
C LYS A 49 5.80 -6.11 12.40
N LEU A 50 5.19 -4.94 12.26
CA LEU A 50 5.64 -3.95 11.30
C LEU A 50 6.83 -3.17 11.88
N ILE A 51 8.02 -3.37 11.32
CA ILE A 51 9.25 -2.73 11.80
C ILE A 51 9.48 -1.38 11.12
N GLY A 52 8.94 -1.19 9.92
CA GLY A 52 8.99 0.10 9.24
C GLY A 52 8.17 0.14 7.96
N GLU A 53 7.77 1.34 7.58
CA GLU A 53 6.97 1.68 6.41
C GLU A 53 7.65 2.81 5.63
N LYS A 54 7.65 2.68 4.30
CA LYS A 54 8.11 3.74 3.40
C LYS A 54 6.89 4.38 2.76
N GLY A 55 6.60 5.61 3.16
CA GLY A 55 5.56 6.41 2.53
C GLY A 55 5.89 6.74 1.07
N PRO A 56 4.89 7.21 0.30
CA PRO A 56 5.13 7.72 -1.05
C PRO A 56 6.16 8.87 -0.99
N PRO A 57 6.97 9.08 -2.04
CA PRO A 57 7.91 10.18 -2.08
C PRO A 57 7.17 11.50 -1.82
N LYS A 58 7.57 12.23 -0.77
CA LYS A 58 7.05 13.56 -0.48
C LYS A 58 7.46 14.50 -1.61
N SER A 59 6.60 14.72 -2.60
CA SER A 59 6.79 15.82 -3.55
C SER A 59 6.17 17.11 -2.98
N PRO A 60 6.87 18.25 -3.01
CA PRO A 60 6.37 19.49 -2.44
C PRO A 60 5.12 19.98 -3.18
N GLN A 61 4.04 20.17 -2.42
CA GLN A 61 2.99 21.18 -2.63
C GLN A 61 1.86 21.00 -3.66
N LYS A 62 1.80 20.01 -4.56
CA LYS A 62 0.64 19.94 -5.47
C LYS A 62 0.17 18.52 -5.78
N TYR A 63 -0.71 17.99 -4.93
CA TYR A 63 -1.75 17.04 -5.36
C TYR A 63 -2.67 17.76 -6.37
N LYS A 64 -2.17 18.05 -7.58
CA LYS A 64 -3.03 18.39 -8.72
C LYS A 64 -3.84 17.12 -9.00
N LYS A 65 -5.17 17.23 -8.91
CA LYS A 65 -6.11 16.21 -9.39
C LYS A 65 -5.78 15.89 -10.85
N ILE A 66 -5.01 14.83 -11.10
CA ILE A 66 -4.84 14.28 -12.43
C ILE A 66 -6.08 13.41 -12.68
N PRO A 67 -6.93 13.70 -13.67
CA PRO A 67 -8.03 12.80 -13.99
C PRO A 67 -7.41 11.48 -14.49
N PRO A 68 -7.83 10.31 -13.98
CA PRO A 68 -7.19 9.06 -14.37
C PRO A 68 -7.52 8.78 -15.84
N LYS A 69 -6.53 8.94 -16.73
CA LYS A 69 -6.59 8.29 -18.04
C LYS A 69 -6.43 6.79 -17.79
N LEU A 70 -7.56 6.10 -17.73
CA LEU A 70 -7.63 4.65 -17.59
C LEU A 70 -6.77 3.99 -18.69
N PRO A 71 -5.84 3.07 -18.36
CA PRO A 71 -5.15 2.30 -19.38
C PRO A 71 -6.18 1.54 -20.22
N ARG A 72 -6.15 1.73 -21.54
CA ARG A 72 -7.10 1.14 -22.52
C ARG A 72 -7.22 -0.39 -22.49
N LYS A 73 -6.45 -1.09 -21.66
CA LYS A 73 -6.40 -2.56 -21.56
C LYS A 73 -7.34 -3.19 -20.53
N TYR A 74 -7.98 -2.41 -19.66
CA TYR A 74 -9.05 -2.91 -18.79
C TYR A 74 -10.43 -2.55 -19.34
N LYS A 75 -10.76 -3.07 -20.54
CA LYS A 75 -12.16 -3.23 -20.92
C LYS A 75 -12.73 -4.36 -20.05
N LYS A 76 -13.52 -3.99 -19.04
CA LYS A 76 -14.35 -4.93 -18.29
C LYS A 76 -15.18 -5.72 -19.32
N ILE A 77 -15.01 -7.04 -19.38
CA ILE A 77 -16.01 -7.90 -20.02
C ILE A 77 -17.26 -7.74 -19.15
N PRO A 78 -18.37 -7.19 -19.64
CA PRO A 78 -19.58 -7.09 -18.82
C PRO A 78 -20.06 -8.51 -18.52
N PRO A 79 -20.47 -8.83 -17.27
CA PRO A 79 -21.10 -10.11 -17.00
C PRO A 79 -22.34 -10.21 -17.88
N LYS A 80 -22.44 -11.28 -18.68
CA LYS A 80 -23.67 -11.57 -19.43
C LYS A 80 -24.78 -11.74 -18.40
N LEU A 81 -25.74 -10.81 -18.36
CA LEU A 81 -26.97 -11.03 -17.59
C LEU A 81 -27.63 -12.31 -18.10
N PRO A 82 -28.09 -13.22 -17.23
CA PRO A 82 -28.81 -14.40 -17.68
C PRO A 82 -30.09 -13.94 -18.39
N ARG A 83 -30.30 -14.44 -19.61
CA ARG A 83 -31.56 -14.28 -20.32
C ARG A 83 -32.61 -15.03 -19.52
N LYS A 84 -33.53 -14.29 -18.89
CA LYS A 84 -34.78 -14.88 -18.38
C LYS A 84 -35.63 -15.25 -19.60
N TYR A 85 -36.15 -16.48 -19.59
CA TYR A 85 -37.14 -16.97 -20.55
C TYR A 85 -38.51 -16.40 -20.21
#